data_AF-A0A3B9NS71-F1
#
_entry.id   AF-A0A3B9NS71-F1
#
_cell.length_a   1.000
_cell.length_b   1.000
_cell.length_c   1.000
_cell.angle_alpha   90.00
_cell.angle_beta   90.00
_cell.angle_gamma   90.00
#
_symmetry.space_group_name_H-M   'P 1'
#
loop_
_entity.id
_entity.type
_entity.pdbx_description
1 polymer ?
#
loop_
_entity_poly.entity_id
_entity_poly.type
_entity_poly.pdbx_seq_one_letter_code
_entity_poly.pdbx_strand_id
1 'polypeptide(L)' 'IRFDGWPQEESEPLLTSLYQSAVVDDQVEVVDWRPGTIAFWDNRATWHFAQNDYPGQARSMHRITIEGEALQAHQSGQGC' A
#
# COMPACT_ATOMS: atom_id res chain seq x y z
N ILE A 1 10.32 -12.88 -1.49
CA ILE A 1 10.86 -11.51 -1.31
C ILE A 1 11.86 -11.55 -0.17
N ARG A 2 12.94 -10.77 -0.21
CA ARG A 2 13.94 -10.67 0.87
C ARG A 2 14.54 -9.26 0.92
N PHE A 3 15.14 -8.88 2.03
CA PHE A 3 15.92 -7.64 2.11
C PHE A 3 17.25 -7.80 1.35
N ASP A 4 17.77 -6.70 0.81
CA ASP A 4 19.08 -6.72 0.18
C ASP A 4 20.16 -7.06 1.20
N GLY A 5 21.12 -7.90 0.80
CA GLY A 5 22.18 -8.40 1.69
C GLY A 5 21.76 -9.42 2.75
N TRP A 6 20.47 -9.79 2.86
CA TRP A 6 19.99 -10.74 3.88
C TRP A 6 19.63 -12.11 3.28
N PRO A 7 19.89 -13.22 3.99
CA PRO A 7 19.30 -14.51 3.68
C PRO A 7 17.77 -14.46 3.73
N GLN A 8 17.11 -15.37 3.00
CA GLN A 8 15.64 -15.42 2.99
C GLN A 8 15.06 -15.76 4.37
N GLU A 9 15.67 -16.73 5.06
CA GLU A 9 15.25 -17.18 6.39
C GLU A 9 15.31 -16.05 7.43
N GLU A 10 16.26 -15.12 7.30
CA GLU A 10 16.37 -13.95 8.17
C GLU A 10 15.41 -12.82 7.77
N SER A 11 15.09 -12.71 6.48
CA SER A 11 14.17 -11.68 5.98
C SER A 11 12.71 -11.98 6.29
N GLU A 12 12.33 -13.26 6.25
CA GLU A 12 10.94 -13.70 6.33
C GLU A 12 10.22 -13.25 7.61
N PRO A 13 10.80 -13.39 8.83
CA PRO A 13 10.13 -12.96 10.05
C PRO A 13 9.85 -11.45 10.08
N LEU A 14 10.80 -10.63 9.63
CA LEU A 14 10.64 -9.19 9.60
C LEU A 14 9.66 -8.74 8.53
N LEU A 15 9.71 -9.32 7.32
CA LEU A 15 8.72 -9.04 6.28
C LEU A 15 7.31 -9.40 6.74
N THR A 16 7.15 -10.55 7.41
CA THR A 16 5.88 -10.98 7.97
C THR A 16 5.34 -9.96 8.98
N SER A 17 6.18 -9.51 9.91
CA SER A 17 5.80 -8.49 10.90
C SER A 17 5.41 -7.16 10.24
N LEU A 18 6.16 -6.70 9.23
CA LEU A 18 5.86 -5.47 8.52
C LEU A 18 4.54 -5.57 7.75
N TYR A 19 4.28 -6.68 7.05
CA TYR A 19 3.02 -6.90 6.34
C TYR A 19 1.83 -6.95 7.30
N GLN A 20 1.97 -7.59 8.46
CA GLN A 20 0.94 -7.61 9.49
C GLN A 20 0.68 -6.19 10.04
N SER A 21 1.72 -5.39 10.23
CA SER A 21 1.58 -4.01 10.72
C SER A 21 0.94 -3.05 9.71
N ALA A 22 1.03 -3.37 8.41
CA ALA A 22 0.47 -2.52 7.34
C ALA A 22 -1.02 -2.77 7.09
N VAL A 23 -1.60 -3.83 7.68
CA VAL A 23 -2.99 -4.26 7.44
C VAL A 23 -3.73 -4.43 8.78
N VAL A 24 -3.52 -3.49 9.71
CA VAL A 24 -4.30 -3.46 10.96
C VAL A 24 -5.64 -2.78 10.70
N ASP A 25 -6.73 -3.38 11.20
CA ASP A 25 -8.11 -2.98 10.86
C ASP A 25 -8.42 -1.50 11.17
N ASP A 26 -7.71 -0.86 12.10
CA ASP A 26 -7.88 0.57 12.42
C ASP A 26 -7.21 1.52 11.42
N GLN A 27 -6.46 0.98 10.44
CA GLN A 27 -5.77 1.73 9.38
C GLN A 27 -6.34 1.45 7.99
N VAL A 28 -7.38 0.62 7.88
CA VAL A 28 -7.97 0.21 6.61
C VAL A 28 -9.33 0.86 6.39
N GLU A 29 -9.43 1.61 5.29
CA GLU A 29 -10.69 2.18 4.82
C GLU A 29 -11.19 1.41 3.59
N VAL A 30 -12.44 0.95 3.64
CA VAL A 30 -13.10 0.26 2.52
C VAL A 30 -14.02 1.24 1.79
N VAL A 31 -13.71 1.51 0.53
CA VAL A 31 -14.51 2.39 -0.31
C VAL A 31 -15.70 1.64 -0.89
N ASP A 32 -16.92 2.06 -0.54
CA ASP A 32 -18.15 1.62 -1.20
C ASP A 32 -18.32 2.30 -2.57
N TRP A 33 -17.95 1.58 -3.63
CA TRP A 33 -17.96 2.09 -4.99
C TRP A 33 -19.38 2.20 -5.56
N ARG A 34 -19.77 3.41 -5.98
CA ARG A 34 -21.03 3.69 -6.66
C ARG A 34 -20.77 4.61 -7.86
N PRO A 35 -21.67 4.69 -8.85
CA PRO A 35 -21.53 5.65 -9.94
C PRO A 35 -21.32 7.07 -9.41
N GLY A 36 -20.23 7.72 -9.83
CA GLY A 36 -19.85 9.06 -9.37
C GLY A 36 -18.93 9.09 -8.14
N THR A 37 -18.64 7.97 -7.49
CA THR A 37 -17.63 7.91 -6.41
C THR A 37 -16.25 8.20 -6.98
N ILE A 38 -15.50 9.06 -6.29
CA ILE A 38 -14.08 9.33 -6.56
C ILE A 38 -13.30 9.02 -5.30
N ALA A 39 -12.25 8.21 -5.44
CA ALA A 39 -11.24 8.05 -4.42
C ALA A 39 -9.95 8.74 -4.86
N PHE A 40 -9.28 9.39 -3.93
CA PHE A 40 -7.97 10.00 -4.13
C PHE A 40 -7.08 9.60 -2.96
N TRP A 41 -5.87 9.12 -3.26
CA TRP A 41 -4.95 8.59 -2.25
C TRP A 41 -3.51 8.94 -2.61
N ASP A 42 -2.65 8.99 -1.58
CA ASP A 42 -1.22 9.22 -1.72
C ASP A 42 -0.47 7.89 -1.85
N ASN A 43 0.08 7.61 -3.03
CA ASN A 43 0.86 6.39 -3.29
C ASN A 43 2.16 6.29 -2.47
N ARG A 44 2.62 7.36 -1.81
CA ARG A 44 3.82 7.35 -0.94
C ARG A 44 3.52 6.83 0.45
N ALA A 45 2.27 6.90 0.89
CA ALA A 45 1.86 6.62 2.27
C ALA A 45 0.76 5.56 2.39
N THR A 46 0.23 5.06 1.27
CA THR A 46 -0.89 4.11 1.29
C THR A 46 -0.59 2.86 0.48
N TRP A 47 -1.06 1.73 0.99
CA TRP A 47 -1.27 0.51 0.21
C TRP A 47 -2.76 0.38 -0.08
N HIS A 48 -3.10 -0.13 -1.27
CA HIS A 48 -4.49 -0.37 -1.64
C HIS A 48 -4.66 -1.77 -2.21
N PHE A 49 -5.83 -2.34 -1.98
CA PHE A 49 -6.18 -3.68 -2.45
C PHE A 49 -7.47 -3.61 -3.26
N ALA A 50 -7.44 -4.15 -4.49
CA ALA A 50 -8.61 -4.25 -5.33
C ALA A 50 -9.44 -5.47 -4.90
N GLN A 51 -10.42 -5.25 -4.01
CA GLN A 51 -11.31 -6.31 -3.55
C GLN A 51 -12.18 -6.82 -4.71
N ASN A 52 -12.17 -8.13 -4.94
CA ASN A 52 -12.95 -8.81 -5.97
C ASN A 52 -14.26 -9.37 -5.41
N ASP A 53 -15.14 -8.49 -4.95
CA ASP A 53 -16.38 -8.77 -4.24
C ASP A 53 -17.65 -8.78 -5.12
N TYR A 54 -17.50 -8.74 -6.44
CA TYR A 54 -18.59 -8.53 -7.42
C TYR A 54 -18.68 -9.68 -8.45
N PRO A 55 -18.90 -10.94 -8.01
CA PRO A 55 -18.88 -12.09 -8.91
C PRO A 55 -19.96 -12.00 -9.99
N GLY A 56 -19.56 -12.22 -11.24
CA GLY A 56 -20.47 -12.17 -12.41
C GLY A 56 -20.91 -10.77 -12.82
N GLN A 57 -20.41 -9.72 -12.18
CA GLN A 57 -20.71 -8.33 -12.53
C GLN A 57 -19.49 -7.66 -13.16
N ALA A 58 -19.73 -6.67 -14.02
CA ALA A 58 -18.66 -5.83 -14.56
C ALA A 58 -18.52 -4.55 -13.72
N ARG A 59 -17.29 -4.23 -13.30
CA ARG A 59 -16.94 -2.95 -12.66
C ARG A 59 -15.82 -2.29 -13.46
N SER A 60 -16.10 -1.13 -14.05
CA SER A 60 -15.13 -0.34 -14.82
C SER A 60 -14.79 0.95 -14.07
N MET A 61 -13.50 1.29 -14.03
CA MET A 61 -13.00 2.48 -13.35
C MET A 61 -11.96 3.17 -14.24
N HIS A 62 -11.87 4.50 -14.12
CA HIS A 62 -10.82 5.28 -14.75
C HIS A 62 -9.85 5.76 -13.68
N ARG A 63 -8.55 5.58 -13.90
CA ARG A 63 -7.50 6.02 -12.98
C ARG A 63 -6.57 7.00 -13.68
N ILE A 64 -6.31 8.12 -13.01
CA ILE A 64 -5.24 9.05 -13.35
C ILE A 64 -4.20 8.96 -12.24
N THR A 65 -2.93 8.92 -12.61
CA THR A 65 -1.81 8.97 -11.67
C THR A 65 -1.04 10.26 -11.90
N ILE A 66 -0.68 10.94 -10.82
CA ILE A 66 0.19 12.10 -10.85
C ILE A 66 1.64 11.60 -10.78
N GLU A 67 2.52 12.19 -11.58
CA GLU A 67 3.95 11.85 -11.56
C GLU A 67 4.55 12.12 -10.18
N GLY A 68 5.38 11.19 -9.71
CA GLY A 68 6.07 11.27 -8.43
C GLY A 68 7.50 11.76 -8.55
N GLU A 69 8.22 11.71 -7.44
CA GLU A 69 9.65 12.01 -7.35
C GLU A 69 10.41 10.86 -6.68
N ALA A 70 11.74 10.92 -6.68
CA ALA A 70 12.58 9.93 -6.00
C ALA A 70 12.37 9.98 -4.48
N LEU A 71 12.25 8.79 -3.86
CA LEU A 71 12.18 8.67 -2.40
C LEU A 71 13.56 8.83 -1.77
N GLN A 72 13.62 9.52 -0.63
CA GLN A 72 14.82 9.61 0.19
C GLN A 72 14.66 8.75 1.43
N ALA A 73 15.67 7.94 1.74
CA ALA A 73 15.70 7.20 3.00
C ALA A 73 15.84 8.18 4.17
N HIS A 74 15.19 7.87 5.29
CA HIS A 74 15.40 8.61 6.52
C HIS A 74 16.87 8.55 6.93
N GLN A 75 17.49 9.69 7.20
CA GLN A 75 18.86 9.77 7.69
C GLN A 75 18.86 9.99 9.20
N SER A 76 19.15 8.92 9.95
CA SER A 76 19.34 8.99 11.39
C SER A 76 20.64 9.74 11.70
N GLY A 77 20.58 11.04 12.01
CA GLY A 77 21.78 11.80 12.38
C GLY A 77 21.74 13.32 12.27
N GLN A 78 20.68 13.95 11.75
CA GLN A 78 20.49 15.39 11.86
C GLN A 78 19.48 15.68 12.96
N GLY A 79 20.00 15.89 14.17
CA GLY A 79 19.22 16.38 15.30
C GLY A 79 18.71 17.80 15.05
N CYS A 80 17.63 18.14 15.75
CA CYS A 80 17.30 19.52 16.12
C CYS A 80 18.49 20.14 16.87
#